data_AF-A0A3C0QME7-F1
#
_entry.id   AF-A0A3C0QME7-F1
#
_cell.length_a   1.000
_cell.length_b   1.000
_cell.length_c   1.000
_cell.angle_alpha   90.00
_cell.angle_beta   90.00
_cell.angle_gamma   90.00
#
_symmetry.space_group_name_H-M   'P 1'
#
loop_
_entity.id
_entity.type
_entity.pdbx_description
1 polymer ?
#
loop_
_entity_poly.entity_id
_entity_poly.type
_entity_poly.pdbx_seq_one_letter_code
_entity_poly.pdbx_strand_id
1 'polypeptide(L)'
;MVGIGFLAKLAARTAELSVEQAQREQQKSAVKMESTNEYRIDDNATLGRYLGTNCEKFTVPQGIRKLGSFSFDGHKELTEIEIPPSVKEIGYHTFYDCSNLTKIKVSPFNPYLCDIDGILYDKLRQTLICCPPARTSIHIPATVTNIEYENAFATCHNLMDISIDRANKKYTLVNGVLYECNALSLTKLVRCPVDRLTLDIPDSITEICYHAFEDCKNLMEIDIPSKVTKIGGYAFKNCHNLERVKFPKSLNSIGDSGFRICKSLKEVILPHGTKTIIAGTFNDCDNLEKIVIPDSVKFVGYIVSGCPNLKTMICHGVNVPMQNNPNKSSCLYMIVHGKYEEKIDPEIKYDILYQLYQKHPNDTKIEHAVKSAFVQIIKELTTAKNMDLVEQYFNSFSHFVTAENIDEMIFHAIDEQAYEIQVFLTNYKYEYIGFKEPDWKL
;
A
#
# COMPACT_ATOMS: atom_id res chain seq x y z
N MET A 1 -39.40 -53.66 34.04
CA MET A 1 -38.82 -52.64 33.12
C MET A 1 -38.73 -51.23 33.71
N VAL A 2 -39.34 -50.90 34.84
CA VAL A 2 -39.37 -49.51 35.36
C VAL A 2 -38.06 -49.10 36.07
N GLY A 3 -37.26 -50.03 36.61
CA GLY A 3 -36.03 -49.72 37.35
C GLY A 3 -34.80 -49.36 36.49
N ILE A 4 -34.70 -49.89 35.27
CA ILE A 4 -33.50 -49.72 34.42
C ILE A 4 -33.45 -48.31 33.80
N GLY A 5 -34.59 -47.75 33.41
CA GLY A 5 -34.68 -46.39 32.88
C GLY A 5 -34.37 -45.29 33.90
N PHE A 6 -34.62 -45.56 35.19
CA PHE A 6 -34.32 -44.62 36.26
C PHE A 6 -32.81 -44.56 36.55
N LEU A 7 -32.15 -45.72 36.58
CA LEU A 7 -30.69 -45.81 36.77
C LEU A 7 -29.93 -45.18 35.59
N ALA A 8 -30.38 -45.37 34.36
CA ALA A 8 -29.76 -44.73 33.18
C ALA A 8 -29.88 -43.19 33.21
N LYS A 9 -31.04 -42.65 33.62
CA LYS A 9 -31.22 -41.20 33.80
C LYS A 9 -30.38 -40.65 34.96
N LEU A 10 -30.21 -41.43 36.03
CA LEU A 10 -29.38 -41.04 37.17
C LEU A 10 -27.90 -40.98 36.77
N ALA A 11 -27.43 -41.96 35.99
CA ALA A 11 -26.06 -42.04 35.46
C ALA A 11 -25.75 -40.89 34.47
N ALA A 12 -26.68 -40.56 33.57
CA ALA A 12 -26.52 -39.43 32.66
C ALA A 12 -26.44 -38.09 33.41
N ARG A 13 -27.30 -37.92 34.43
CA ARG A 13 -27.32 -36.69 35.24
C ARG A 13 -26.09 -36.55 36.14
N THR A 14 -25.52 -37.65 36.62
CA THR A 14 -24.26 -37.64 37.36
C THR A 14 -23.07 -37.36 36.45
N ALA A 15 -23.07 -37.86 35.22
CA ALA A 15 -22.08 -37.50 34.22
C ALA A 15 -22.15 -36.00 33.86
N GLU A 16 -23.34 -35.46 33.61
CA GLU A 16 -23.53 -34.02 33.35
C GLU A 16 -23.10 -33.15 34.54
N LEU A 17 -23.46 -33.51 35.78
CA LEU A 17 -23.03 -32.82 36.99
C LEU A 17 -21.50 -32.88 37.18
N SER A 18 -20.87 -34.00 36.83
CA SER A 18 -19.40 -34.13 36.90
C SER A 18 -18.68 -33.30 35.85
N VAL A 19 -19.26 -33.15 34.65
CA VAL A 19 -18.75 -32.26 33.60
C VAL A 19 -18.95 -30.79 33.99
N GLU A 20 -20.12 -30.43 34.53
CA GLU A 20 -20.37 -29.08 35.06
C GLU A 20 -19.47 -28.75 36.26
N GLN A 21 -19.20 -29.71 37.15
CA GLN A 21 -18.26 -29.51 38.26
C GLN A 21 -16.83 -29.37 37.76
N ALA A 22 -16.39 -30.18 36.78
CA ALA A 22 -15.09 -30.02 36.15
C ALA A 22 -14.96 -28.65 35.46
N GLN A 23 -16.00 -28.19 34.75
CA GLN A 23 -16.03 -26.86 34.12
C GLN A 23 -16.07 -25.73 35.17
N ARG A 24 -16.78 -25.91 36.29
CA ARG A 24 -16.82 -24.95 37.41
C ARG A 24 -15.51 -24.91 38.20
N GLU A 25 -14.80 -26.02 38.35
CA GLU A 25 -13.47 -26.07 38.96
C GLU A 25 -12.40 -25.49 38.03
N GLN A 26 -12.54 -25.69 36.71
CA GLN A 26 -11.73 -25.02 35.68
C GLN A 26 -12.00 -23.51 35.61
N GLN A 27 -13.22 -23.05 35.93
CA GLN A 27 -13.55 -21.62 36.08
C GLN A 27 -13.18 -21.04 37.45
N LYS A 28 -13.12 -21.85 38.52
CA LYS A 28 -12.77 -21.41 39.89
C LYS A 28 -11.26 -21.32 40.13
N SER A 29 -10.43 -21.88 39.26
CA SER A 29 -9.00 -21.57 39.22
C SER A 29 -8.74 -20.42 38.24
N ALA A 30 -9.26 -19.24 38.56
CA ALA A 30 -8.67 -18.01 38.03
C ALA A 30 -7.31 -17.81 38.70
N VAL A 31 -6.35 -18.71 38.40
CA VAL A 31 -4.93 -18.40 38.51
C VAL A 31 -4.78 -17.19 37.62
N LYS A 32 -4.53 -16.03 38.23
CA LYS A 32 -4.17 -14.82 37.49
C LYS A 32 -3.02 -15.24 36.60
N MET A 33 -3.23 -15.32 35.28
CA MET A 33 -2.16 -15.79 34.40
C MET A 33 -1.00 -14.81 34.54
N GLU A 34 0.09 -15.29 35.12
CA GLU A 34 1.20 -14.41 35.45
C GLU A 34 1.96 -14.10 34.17
N SER A 35 2.13 -12.80 33.90
CA SER A 35 3.08 -12.35 32.89
C SER A 35 4.47 -12.82 33.30
N THR A 36 5.27 -13.22 32.32
CA THR A 36 6.66 -13.59 32.55
C THR A 36 7.57 -12.44 32.11
N ASN A 37 8.88 -12.59 32.30
CA ASN A 37 9.84 -11.68 31.67
C ASN A 37 9.81 -11.78 30.13
N GLU A 38 9.23 -12.85 29.59
CA GLU A 38 9.20 -13.12 28.15
C GLU A 38 7.90 -12.67 27.48
N TYR A 39 6.78 -12.52 28.19
CA TYR A 39 5.55 -12.03 27.57
C TYR A 39 4.59 -11.45 28.59
N ARG A 40 3.74 -10.54 28.12
CA ARG A 40 2.63 -9.97 28.89
C ARG A 40 1.31 -10.60 28.48
N ILE A 41 0.41 -10.75 29.45
CA ILE A 41 -0.97 -11.19 29.23
C ILE A 41 -1.89 -10.07 29.70
N ASP A 42 -2.83 -9.65 28.85
CA ASP A 42 -3.83 -8.64 29.21
C ASP A 42 -5.02 -9.25 29.98
N ASP A 43 -5.91 -8.39 30.49
CA ASP A 43 -7.09 -8.80 31.26
C ASP A 43 -8.08 -9.66 30.43
N ASN A 44 -7.97 -9.66 29.10
CA ASN A 44 -8.79 -10.46 28.19
C ASN A 44 -8.13 -11.80 27.83
N ALA A 45 -7.04 -12.17 28.49
CA ALA A 45 -6.24 -13.35 28.19
C ALA A 45 -5.61 -13.31 26.78
N THR A 46 -5.25 -12.12 26.30
CA THR A 46 -4.47 -11.94 25.08
C THR A 46 -2.99 -12.03 25.39
N LEU A 47 -2.29 -12.92 24.70
CA LEU A 47 -0.82 -12.99 24.74
C LEU A 47 -0.26 -11.82 23.91
N GLY A 48 0.39 -10.87 24.58
CA GLY A 48 1.09 -9.75 23.94
C GLY A 48 2.40 -10.16 23.28
N ARG A 49 3.27 -9.20 22.96
CA ARG A 49 4.56 -9.49 22.32
C ARG A 49 5.41 -10.45 23.16
N TYR A 50 5.88 -11.52 22.52
CA TYR A 50 6.90 -12.40 23.03
C TYR A 50 8.27 -11.74 22.88
N LEU A 51 9.04 -11.75 23.96
CA LEU A 51 10.34 -11.12 24.16
C LEU A 51 11.42 -12.14 24.52
N GLY A 52 11.07 -13.43 24.58
CA GLY A 52 12.06 -14.49 24.77
C GLY A 52 13.06 -14.54 23.62
N THR A 53 14.21 -15.16 23.86
CA THR A 53 15.27 -15.28 22.85
C THR A 53 15.58 -16.76 22.62
N ASN A 54 16.00 -17.11 21.40
CA ASN A 54 16.39 -18.48 21.02
C ASN A 54 15.31 -19.56 21.29
N CYS A 55 14.04 -19.20 21.09
CA CYS A 55 12.94 -20.15 21.23
C CYS A 55 12.65 -20.84 19.89
N GLU A 56 13.17 -22.05 19.71
CA GLU A 56 12.87 -22.85 18.51
C GLU A 56 11.44 -23.40 18.51
N LYS A 57 10.92 -23.73 19.70
CA LYS A 57 9.57 -24.28 19.88
C LYS A 57 8.87 -23.58 21.02
N PHE A 58 7.66 -23.08 20.73
CA PHE A 58 6.86 -22.40 21.74
C PHE A 58 5.54 -23.13 21.98
N THR A 59 5.20 -23.40 23.23
CA THR A 59 3.87 -23.90 23.61
C THR A 59 3.09 -22.76 24.25
N VAL A 60 1.98 -22.36 23.63
CA VAL A 60 1.15 -21.29 24.16
C VAL A 60 0.52 -21.75 25.49
N PRO A 61 0.64 -20.95 26.57
CA PRO A 61 0.09 -21.33 27.88
C PRO A 61 -1.41 -21.59 27.84
N GLN A 62 -1.88 -22.56 28.65
CA GLN A 62 -3.31 -22.79 28.85
C GLN A 62 -3.98 -21.53 29.42
N GLY A 63 -5.21 -21.27 29.00
CA GLY A 63 -5.99 -20.11 29.46
C GLY A 63 -5.87 -18.88 28.55
N ILE A 64 -4.83 -18.80 27.70
CA ILE A 64 -4.75 -17.78 26.65
C ILE A 64 -5.92 -17.95 25.69
N ARG A 65 -6.63 -16.84 25.43
CA ARG A 65 -7.81 -16.80 24.54
C ARG A 65 -7.48 -16.22 23.17
N LYS A 66 -6.47 -15.36 23.08
CA LYS A 66 -6.06 -14.72 21.83
C LYS A 66 -4.55 -14.63 21.74
N LEU A 67 -4.00 -14.95 20.58
CA LEU A 67 -2.66 -14.49 20.25
C LEU A 67 -2.78 -13.07 19.71
N GLY A 68 -2.14 -12.10 20.37
CA GLY A 68 -2.19 -10.70 19.98
C GLY A 68 -1.60 -10.45 18.59
N SER A 69 -1.89 -9.26 18.07
CA SER A 69 -1.25 -8.79 16.84
C SER A 69 0.25 -8.65 17.07
N PHE A 70 1.06 -9.08 16.10
CA PHE A 70 2.53 -9.06 16.17
C PHE A 70 3.15 -9.81 17.36
N SER A 71 2.42 -10.74 18.00
CA SER A 71 2.92 -11.38 19.22
C SER A 71 4.22 -12.17 19.06
N PHE A 72 4.45 -12.78 17.89
CA PHE A 72 5.69 -13.48 17.56
C PHE A 72 6.45 -12.82 16.41
N ASP A 73 6.14 -11.56 16.09
CA ASP A 73 6.79 -10.82 15.01
C ASP A 73 8.33 -10.79 15.15
N GLY A 74 9.02 -11.20 14.08
CA GLY A 74 10.48 -11.20 13.97
C GLY A 74 11.20 -12.34 14.71
N HIS A 75 10.47 -13.30 15.30
CA HIS A 75 11.08 -14.48 15.94
C HIS A 75 11.54 -15.50 14.91
N LYS A 76 12.69 -15.23 14.29
CA LYS A 76 13.25 -16.03 13.19
C LYS A 76 13.71 -17.42 13.60
N GLU A 77 14.03 -17.65 14.87
CA GLU A 77 14.42 -18.96 15.37
C GLU A 77 13.22 -19.91 15.56
N LEU A 78 11.99 -19.37 15.65
CA LEU A 78 10.80 -20.16 15.91
C LEU A 78 10.51 -21.09 14.72
N THR A 79 10.59 -22.39 14.95
CA THR A 79 10.31 -23.43 13.94
C THR A 79 8.93 -24.05 14.10
N GLU A 80 8.39 -24.03 15.33
CA GLU A 80 7.16 -24.71 15.69
C GLU A 80 6.42 -23.98 16.83
N ILE A 81 5.09 -23.86 16.72
CA ILE A 81 4.25 -23.36 17.81
C ILE A 81 3.07 -24.30 18.08
N GLU A 82 2.78 -24.56 19.36
CA GLU A 82 1.65 -25.36 19.82
C GLU A 82 0.55 -24.47 20.43
N ILE A 83 -0.67 -24.57 19.89
CA ILE A 83 -1.86 -23.81 20.27
C ILE A 83 -2.78 -24.67 21.14
N PRO A 84 -3.07 -24.28 22.40
CA PRO A 84 -3.90 -25.05 23.33
C PRO A 84 -5.39 -24.90 23.03
N PRO A 85 -6.27 -25.67 23.71
CA PRO A 85 -7.71 -25.61 23.50
C PRO A 85 -8.37 -24.26 23.78
N SER A 86 -7.75 -23.41 24.60
CA SER A 86 -8.32 -22.13 25.03
C SER A 86 -8.25 -21.02 23.99
N VAL A 87 -7.32 -21.09 23.04
CA VAL A 87 -7.10 -20.04 22.04
C VAL A 87 -8.22 -20.05 21.02
N LYS A 88 -8.82 -18.88 20.82
CA LYS A 88 -9.98 -18.66 19.95
C LYS A 88 -9.64 -17.86 18.71
N GLU A 89 -8.73 -16.91 18.85
CA GLU A 89 -8.45 -15.89 17.84
C GLU A 89 -6.94 -15.70 17.67
N ILE A 90 -6.56 -15.42 16.43
CA ILE A 90 -5.19 -15.08 16.02
C ILE A 90 -5.21 -13.63 15.53
N GLY A 91 -4.31 -12.82 16.08
CA GLY A 91 -4.20 -11.41 15.76
C GLY A 91 -3.57 -11.16 14.39
N TYR A 92 -3.64 -9.91 13.97
CA TYR A 92 -2.99 -9.44 12.76
C TYR A 92 -1.46 -9.64 12.86
N HIS A 93 -0.86 -10.26 11.86
CA HIS A 93 0.59 -10.44 11.76
C HIS A 93 1.21 -11.12 12.98
N THR A 94 0.47 -12.00 13.67
CA THR A 94 0.97 -12.74 14.84
C THR A 94 2.31 -13.43 14.57
N PHE A 95 2.52 -13.99 13.37
CA PHE A 95 3.73 -14.71 12.96
C PHE A 95 4.54 -14.01 11.85
N TYR A 96 4.44 -12.68 11.75
CA TYR A 96 5.16 -11.92 10.73
C TYR A 96 6.68 -12.06 10.90
N ASP A 97 7.41 -12.28 9.81
CA ASP A 97 8.88 -12.46 9.81
C ASP A 97 9.37 -13.60 10.74
N CYS A 98 8.51 -14.57 11.09
CA CYS A 98 8.91 -15.85 11.67
C CYS A 98 9.50 -16.78 10.58
N SER A 99 10.60 -16.35 9.96
CA SER A 99 11.12 -16.90 8.70
C SER A 99 11.42 -18.42 8.70
N ASN A 100 11.65 -19.04 9.87
CA ASN A 100 11.88 -20.49 10.00
C ASN A 100 10.67 -21.29 10.52
N LEU A 101 9.51 -20.66 10.74
CA LEU A 101 8.31 -21.34 11.24
C LEU A 101 7.76 -22.24 10.14
N THR A 102 7.83 -23.55 10.37
CA THR A 102 7.39 -24.59 9.42
C THR A 102 6.04 -25.18 9.77
N LYS A 103 5.66 -25.11 11.05
CA LYS A 103 4.50 -25.84 11.59
C LYS A 103 3.82 -25.11 12.74
N ILE A 104 2.50 -24.97 12.63
CA ILE A 104 1.59 -24.58 13.71
C ILE A 104 0.78 -25.81 14.09
N LYS A 105 0.94 -26.32 15.31
CA LYS A 105 0.15 -27.43 15.84
C LYS A 105 -1.01 -26.89 16.66
N VAL A 106 -2.21 -27.37 16.40
CA VAL A 106 -3.39 -27.04 17.19
C VAL A 106 -3.82 -28.27 17.98
N SER A 107 -4.11 -28.07 19.26
CA SER A 107 -4.65 -29.14 20.10
C SER A 107 -5.93 -29.73 19.47
N PRO A 108 -6.11 -31.07 19.42
CA PRO A 108 -7.32 -31.67 18.87
C PRO A 108 -8.60 -31.25 19.61
N PHE A 109 -8.45 -30.87 20.89
CA PHE A 109 -9.54 -30.38 21.74
C PHE A 109 -9.84 -28.88 21.57
N ASN A 110 -9.08 -28.14 20.75
CA ASN A 110 -9.42 -26.76 20.44
C ASN A 110 -10.75 -26.72 19.65
N PRO A 111 -11.79 -26.02 20.14
CA PRO A 111 -13.09 -26.00 19.48
C PRO A 111 -13.21 -24.92 18.39
N TYR A 112 -12.21 -24.05 18.22
CA TYR A 112 -12.25 -22.88 17.34
C TYR A 112 -11.30 -22.99 16.15
N LEU A 113 -10.17 -23.67 16.34
CA LEU A 113 -9.08 -23.76 15.39
C LEU A 113 -8.71 -25.22 15.13
N CYS A 114 -8.09 -25.48 13.99
CA CYS A 114 -7.40 -26.73 13.73
C CYS A 114 -6.19 -26.50 12.81
N ASP A 115 -5.28 -27.47 12.75
CA ASP A 115 -4.27 -27.51 11.71
C ASP A 115 -4.47 -28.69 10.76
N ILE A 116 -4.00 -28.50 9.53
CA ILE A 116 -3.83 -29.56 8.53
C ILE A 116 -2.39 -29.49 8.08
N ASP A 117 -1.60 -30.52 8.36
CA ASP A 117 -0.17 -30.56 8.05
C ASP A 117 0.60 -29.32 8.58
N GLY A 118 0.22 -28.83 9.77
CA GLY A 118 0.87 -27.66 10.36
C GLY A 118 0.40 -26.30 9.82
N ILE A 119 -0.58 -26.26 8.93
CA ILE A 119 -1.18 -25.04 8.39
C ILE A 119 -2.46 -24.73 9.18
N LEU A 120 -2.63 -23.48 9.59
CA LEU A 120 -3.68 -23.06 10.52
C LEU A 120 -4.97 -22.68 9.80
N TYR A 121 -6.07 -23.29 10.26
CA TYR A 121 -7.44 -23.02 9.80
C TYR A 121 -8.39 -22.78 10.99
N ASP A 122 -9.57 -22.25 10.70
CA ASP A 122 -10.69 -22.36 11.62
C ASP A 122 -11.12 -23.82 11.80
N LYS A 123 -11.91 -24.12 12.84
CA LYS A 123 -12.30 -25.50 13.16
C LYS A 123 -13.04 -26.19 12.02
N LEU A 124 -13.81 -25.45 11.23
CA LEU A 124 -14.59 -25.99 10.12
C LEU A 124 -13.77 -26.11 8.83
N ARG A 125 -12.51 -25.66 8.81
CA ARG A 125 -11.60 -25.67 7.64
C ARG A 125 -12.14 -24.86 6.46
N GLN A 126 -12.93 -23.84 6.77
CA GLN A 126 -13.53 -22.92 5.82
C GLN A 126 -12.66 -21.68 5.58
N THR A 127 -11.81 -21.33 6.55
CA THR A 127 -10.93 -20.17 6.53
C THR A 127 -9.48 -20.61 6.70
N LEU A 128 -8.64 -20.32 5.71
CA LEU A 128 -7.18 -20.37 5.87
C LEU A 128 -6.73 -19.13 6.64
N ILE A 129 -6.17 -19.35 7.83
CA ILE A 129 -5.75 -18.29 8.75
C ILE A 129 -4.25 -18.01 8.60
N CYS A 130 -3.41 -19.04 8.57
CA CYS A 130 -1.96 -18.86 8.47
C CYS A 130 -1.26 -20.07 7.84
N CYS A 131 -0.56 -19.83 6.74
CA CYS A 131 0.51 -20.69 6.24
C CYS A 131 1.82 -20.31 6.95
N PRO A 132 2.52 -21.26 7.58
CA PRO A 132 3.82 -20.99 8.20
C PRO A 132 4.83 -20.40 7.17
N PRO A 133 5.50 -19.27 7.49
CA PRO A 133 6.39 -18.54 6.57
C PRO A 133 7.49 -19.35 5.87
N ALA A 134 8.02 -20.38 6.54
CA ALA A 134 9.13 -21.18 6.02
C ALA A 134 8.70 -22.22 4.97
N ARG A 135 7.41 -22.46 4.79
CA ARG A 135 6.92 -23.50 3.88
C ARG A 135 7.23 -23.16 2.42
N THR A 136 7.61 -24.20 1.68
CA THR A 136 7.84 -24.12 0.24
C THR A 136 6.61 -24.48 -0.58
N SER A 137 5.65 -25.18 0.02
CA SER A 137 4.40 -25.55 -0.62
C SER A 137 3.19 -25.53 0.32
N ILE A 138 2.02 -25.34 -0.28
CA ILE A 138 0.72 -25.44 0.37
C ILE A 138 -0.27 -26.23 -0.50
N HIS A 139 -1.13 -27.01 0.14
CA HIS A 139 -2.33 -27.56 -0.46
C HIS A 139 -3.57 -26.92 0.14
N ILE A 140 -4.47 -26.38 -0.70
CA ILE A 140 -5.71 -25.73 -0.28
C ILE A 140 -6.89 -26.70 -0.46
N PRO A 141 -7.53 -27.16 0.63
CA PRO A 141 -8.65 -28.09 0.56
C PRO A 141 -9.90 -27.51 -0.11
N ALA A 142 -10.79 -28.39 -0.58
CA ALA A 142 -12.08 -28.02 -1.17
C ALA A 142 -13.01 -27.27 -0.20
N THR A 143 -12.80 -27.45 1.11
CA THR A 143 -13.62 -26.83 2.17
C THR A 143 -13.34 -25.34 2.35
N VAL A 144 -12.20 -24.84 1.88
CA VAL A 144 -11.78 -23.45 2.09
C VAL A 144 -12.62 -22.51 1.22
N THR A 145 -13.41 -21.67 1.87
CA THR A 145 -14.27 -20.63 1.27
C THR A 145 -13.81 -19.21 1.61
N ASN A 146 -12.81 -19.06 2.48
CA ASN A 146 -12.23 -17.79 2.86
C ASN A 146 -10.72 -17.91 3.10
N ILE A 147 -9.97 -16.85 2.83
CA ILE A 147 -8.54 -16.72 3.11
C ILE A 147 -8.36 -15.38 3.80
N GLU A 148 -7.76 -15.36 4.99
CA GLU A 148 -7.41 -14.12 5.68
C GLU A 148 -6.20 -13.48 5.00
N TYR A 149 -6.41 -12.71 3.93
CA TYR A 149 -5.34 -12.18 3.08
C TYR A 149 -4.21 -11.47 3.83
N GLU A 150 -4.53 -10.81 4.95
CA GLU A 150 -3.57 -10.10 5.80
C GLU A 150 -2.58 -11.02 6.52
N ASN A 151 -2.98 -12.26 6.85
CA ASN A 151 -2.25 -13.21 7.68
C ASN A 151 -1.82 -14.48 6.92
N ALA A 152 -2.69 -15.00 6.05
CA ALA A 152 -2.60 -16.34 5.49
C ALA A 152 -1.28 -16.61 4.79
N PHE A 153 -0.73 -15.63 4.07
CA PHE A 153 0.51 -15.75 3.32
C PHE A 153 1.57 -14.71 3.71
N ALA A 154 1.39 -14.03 4.85
CA ALA A 154 2.33 -13.02 5.31
C ALA A 154 3.73 -13.63 5.47
N THR A 155 4.73 -13.00 4.84
CA THR A 155 6.15 -13.42 4.90
C THR A 155 6.44 -14.85 4.43
N CYS A 156 5.56 -15.44 3.60
CA CYS A 156 5.79 -16.74 2.96
C CYS A 156 6.86 -16.64 1.85
N HIS A 157 8.10 -16.34 2.23
CA HIS A 157 9.24 -16.00 1.37
C HIS A 157 9.78 -17.19 0.57
N ASN A 158 9.45 -18.41 0.98
CA ASN A 158 9.92 -19.64 0.34
C ASN A 158 8.84 -20.34 -0.49
N LEU A 159 7.61 -19.80 -0.55
CA LEU A 159 6.48 -20.48 -1.16
C LEU A 159 6.60 -20.52 -2.69
N MET A 160 6.99 -21.68 -3.21
CA MET A 160 7.22 -21.94 -4.64
C MET A 160 6.08 -22.74 -5.28
N ASP A 161 5.33 -23.51 -4.49
CA ASP A 161 4.26 -24.36 -5.01
C ASP A 161 2.93 -24.15 -4.27
N ILE A 162 1.85 -24.03 -5.04
CA ILE A 162 0.50 -23.94 -4.52
C ILE A 162 -0.32 -24.98 -5.27
N SER A 163 -0.97 -25.86 -4.51
CA SER A 163 -1.93 -26.82 -5.04
C SER A 163 -3.31 -26.59 -4.42
N ILE A 164 -4.36 -26.98 -5.14
CA ILE A 164 -5.75 -26.81 -4.69
C ILE A 164 -6.59 -28.01 -5.11
N ASP A 165 -7.53 -28.39 -4.25
CA ASP A 165 -8.55 -29.38 -4.62
C ASP A 165 -9.41 -28.88 -5.78
N ARG A 166 -9.61 -29.72 -6.80
CA ARG A 166 -10.44 -29.39 -7.97
C ARG A 166 -11.90 -29.07 -7.62
N ALA A 167 -12.37 -29.52 -6.46
CA ALA A 167 -13.73 -29.26 -5.97
C ALA A 167 -13.86 -27.90 -5.24
N ASN A 168 -12.75 -27.17 -5.03
CA ASN A 168 -12.81 -25.83 -4.45
C ASN A 168 -13.57 -24.89 -5.39
N LYS A 169 -14.65 -24.28 -4.89
CA LYS A 169 -15.54 -23.42 -5.69
C LYS A 169 -15.19 -21.94 -5.63
N LYS A 170 -14.32 -21.56 -4.69
CA LYS A 170 -14.02 -20.17 -4.36
C LYS A 170 -12.64 -19.73 -4.85
N TYR A 171 -11.70 -20.66 -4.93
CA TYR A 171 -10.34 -20.41 -5.37
C TYR A 171 -9.94 -21.37 -6.48
N THR A 172 -9.04 -20.94 -7.35
CA THR A 172 -8.49 -21.73 -8.45
C THR A 172 -7.04 -21.35 -8.74
N LEU A 173 -6.34 -22.17 -9.50
CA LEU A 173 -4.99 -21.89 -9.99
C LEU A 173 -5.04 -21.60 -11.49
N VAL A 174 -4.35 -20.54 -11.89
CA VAL A 174 -4.02 -20.27 -13.31
C VAL A 174 -2.52 -20.14 -13.39
N ASN A 175 -1.87 -21.03 -14.16
CA ASN A 175 -0.41 -21.09 -14.30
C ASN A 175 0.34 -21.15 -12.95
N GLY A 176 -0.25 -21.81 -11.94
CA GLY A 176 0.32 -21.94 -10.59
C GLY A 176 0.13 -20.72 -9.69
N VAL A 177 -0.51 -19.65 -10.16
CA VAL A 177 -0.88 -18.48 -9.34
C VAL A 177 -2.29 -18.69 -8.78
N LEU A 178 -2.48 -18.38 -7.50
CA LEU A 178 -3.73 -18.55 -6.78
C LEU A 178 -4.65 -17.34 -7.00
N TYR A 179 -5.87 -17.61 -7.45
CA TYR A 179 -6.91 -16.61 -7.66
C TYR A 179 -8.16 -16.95 -6.86
N GLU A 180 -8.86 -15.92 -6.41
CA GLU A 180 -10.27 -16.02 -6.04
C GLU A 180 -11.12 -15.95 -7.32
N CYS A 181 -12.18 -16.74 -7.37
CA CYS A 181 -13.15 -16.73 -8.45
C CYS A 181 -14.59 -16.73 -7.94
N ASN A 182 -15.49 -16.32 -8.81
CA ASN A 182 -16.92 -16.57 -8.68
C ASN A 182 -17.40 -17.38 -9.90
N ALA A 183 -18.71 -17.59 -10.03
CA ALA A 183 -19.28 -18.38 -11.12
C ALA A 183 -19.01 -17.82 -12.54
N LEU A 184 -18.60 -16.55 -12.66
CA LEU A 184 -18.45 -15.84 -13.93
C LEU A 184 -16.99 -15.56 -14.30
N SER A 185 -16.12 -15.28 -13.32
CA SER A 185 -14.73 -14.88 -13.60
C SER A 185 -13.81 -15.01 -12.39
N LEU A 186 -12.50 -14.83 -12.63
CA LEU A 186 -11.54 -14.54 -11.58
C LEU A 186 -11.79 -13.13 -11.05
N THR A 187 -11.73 -12.97 -9.73
CA THR A 187 -12.03 -11.71 -9.02
C THR A 187 -10.78 -11.11 -8.41
N LYS A 188 -9.90 -11.92 -7.80
CA LYS A 188 -8.72 -11.41 -7.08
C LYS A 188 -7.50 -12.28 -7.35
N LEU A 189 -6.33 -11.66 -7.46
CA LEU A 189 -5.06 -12.38 -7.39
C LEU A 189 -4.66 -12.48 -5.91
N VAL A 190 -4.63 -13.71 -5.40
CA VAL A 190 -4.46 -13.99 -3.97
C VAL A 190 -3.00 -14.17 -3.61
N ARG A 191 -2.29 -15.07 -4.30
CA ARG A 191 -0.88 -15.35 -4.03
C ARG A 191 -0.17 -15.86 -5.28
N CYS A 192 0.97 -15.26 -5.56
CA CYS A 192 1.94 -15.68 -6.55
C CYS A 192 3.08 -16.45 -5.86
N PRO A 193 3.50 -17.60 -6.40
CA PRO A 193 4.77 -18.22 -6.03
C PRO A 193 5.96 -17.27 -6.24
N VAL A 194 6.97 -17.36 -5.38
CA VAL A 194 8.08 -16.38 -5.31
C VAL A 194 9.09 -16.47 -6.48
N ASP A 195 9.09 -17.56 -7.23
CA ASP A 195 10.08 -17.88 -8.26
C ASP A 195 9.80 -17.24 -9.64
N ARG A 196 8.64 -16.60 -9.81
CA ARG A 196 8.15 -16.11 -11.12
C ARG A 196 8.96 -14.92 -11.67
N LEU A 197 9.36 -15.03 -12.93
CA LEU A 197 10.03 -13.96 -13.70
C LEU A 197 9.05 -13.02 -14.39
N THR A 198 8.01 -13.59 -15.02
CA THR A 198 6.98 -12.88 -15.79
C THR A 198 5.63 -13.50 -15.53
N LEU A 199 4.56 -12.72 -15.64
CA LEU A 199 3.19 -13.18 -15.41
C LEU A 199 2.22 -12.57 -16.41
N ASP A 200 1.36 -13.41 -16.95
CA ASP A 200 0.16 -13.00 -17.66
C ASP A 200 -1.01 -13.02 -16.67
N ILE A 201 -1.47 -11.83 -16.27
CA ILE A 201 -2.52 -11.68 -15.28
C ILE A 201 -3.86 -11.48 -16.00
N PRO A 202 -4.88 -12.32 -15.72
CA PRO A 202 -6.16 -12.21 -16.40
C PRO A 202 -6.86 -10.86 -16.20
N ASP A 203 -7.38 -10.29 -17.29
CA ASP A 203 -8.04 -8.97 -17.31
C ASP A 203 -9.30 -8.84 -16.43
N SER A 204 -9.85 -9.96 -15.95
CA SER A 204 -11.08 -9.94 -15.16
C SER A 204 -10.87 -9.55 -13.70
N ILE A 205 -9.65 -9.62 -13.16
CA ILE A 205 -9.42 -9.37 -11.74
C ILE A 205 -9.63 -7.88 -11.39
N THR A 206 -10.13 -7.64 -10.18
CA THR A 206 -10.42 -6.29 -9.67
C THR A 206 -9.55 -5.90 -8.48
N GLU A 207 -8.84 -6.87 -7.87
CA GLU A 207 -7.99 -6.67 -6.70
C GLU A 207 -6.76 -7.58 -6.74
N ILE A 208 -5.62 -7.01 -6.33
CA ILE A 208 -4.41 -7.75 -5.96
C ILE A 208 -4.35 -7.77 -4.44
N CYS A 209 -4.41 -8.94 -3.82
CA CYS A 209 -4.57 -9.09 -2.37
C CYS A 209 -3.29 -8.70 -1.58
N TYR A 210 -3.44 -8.64 -0.26
CA TYR A 210 -2.31 -8.53 0.66
C TYR A 210 -1.26 -9.60 0.39
N HIS A 211 0.02 -9.21 0.43
CA HIS A 211 1.18 -10.08 0.22
C HIS A 211 1.18 -10.87 -1.10
N ALA A 212 0.35 -10.51 -2.08
CA ALA A 212 0.12 -11.34 -3.26
C ALA A 212 1.40 -11.66 -4.06
N PHE A 213 2.32 -10.70 -4.15
CA PHE A 213 3.65 -10.81 -4.76
C PHE A 213 4.78 -10.57 -3.77
N GLU A 214 4.51 -10.58 -2.45
CA GLU A 214 5.58 -10.39 -1.46
C GLU A 214 6.72 -11.39 -1.72
N ASP A 215 7.95 -10.88 -1.80
CA ASP A 215 9.18 -11.60 -2.10
C ASP A 215 9.28 -12.26 -3.48
N CYS A 216 8.50 -11.82 -4.48
CA CYS A 216 8.73 -12.17 -5.89
C CYS A 216 9.99 -11.49 -6.44
N LYS A 217 11.17 -11.90 -5.95
CA LYS A 217 12.48 -11.27 -6.22
C LYS A 217 12.90 -11.35 -7.68
N ASN A 218 12.36 -12.31 -8.42
CA ASN A 218 12.65 -12.51 -9.84
C ASN A 218 11.77 -11.67 -10.77
N LEU A 219 10.66 -11.10 -10.28
CA LEU A 219 9.73 -10.33 -11.09
C LEU A 219 10.37 -9.01 -11.52
N MET A 220 10.53 -8.81 -12.82
CA MET A 220 11.20 -7.62 -13.38
C MET A 220 10.22 -6.52 -13.80
N GLU A 221 9.08 -6.91 -14.33
CA GLU A 221 8.06 -5.98 -14.80
C GLU A 221 6.67 -6.57 -14.58
N ILE A 222 5.67 -5.69 -14.46
CA ILE A 222 4.29 -6.12 -14.36
C ILE A 222 3.33 -5.10 -15.00
N ASP A 223 2.48 -5.63 -15.86
CA ASP A 223 1.32 -4.93 -16.40
C ASP A 223 0.11 -5.27 -15.54
N ILE A 224 -0.35 -4.29 -14.75
CA ILE A 224 -1.50 -4.48 -13.85
C ILE A 224 -2.79 -4.34 -14.67
N PRO A 225 -3.71 -5.34 -14.65
CA PRO A 225 -4.84 -5.35 -15.57
C PRO A 225 -5.83 -4.19 -15.41
N SER A 226 -6.54 -3.86 -16.50
CA SER A 226 -7.33 -2.64 -16.63
C SER A 226 -8.54 -2.52 -15.69
N LYS A 227 -8.96 -3.60 -15.04
CA LYS A 227 -10.08 -3.63 -14.08
C LYS A 227 -9.63 -3.60 -12.62
N VAL A 228 -8.32 -3.67 -12.36
CA VAL A 228 -7.81 -3.61 -11.00
C VAL A 228 -8.07 -2.23 -10.41
N THR A 229 -8.77 -2.21 -9.28
CA THR A 229 -9.10 -0.99 -8.54
C THR A 229 -8.32 -0.89 -7.23
N LYS A 230 -7.79 -2.02 -6.73
CA LYS A 230 -7.11 -2.06 -5.43
C LYS A 230 -5.88 -2.96 -5.48
N ILE A 231 -4.79 -2.47 -4.91
CA ILE A 231 -3.58 -3.22 -4.59
C ILE A 231 -3.48 -3.26 -3.06
N GLY A 232 -3.41 -4.47 -2.48
CA GLY A 232 -3.35 -4.70 -1.04
C GLY A 232 -2.06 -4.24 -0.38
N GLY A 233 -2.03 -4.22 0.95
CA GLY A 233 -0.82 -3.91 1.69
C GLY A 233 0.24 -4.99 1.48
N TYR A 234 1.50 -4.58 1.45
CA TYR A 234 2.67 -5.43 1.19
C TYR A 234 2.60 -6.23 -0.14
N ALA A 235 1.66 -5.89 -1.04
CA ALA A 235 1.37 -6.71 -2.22
C ALA A 235 2.62 -7.00 -3.06
N PHE A 236 3.52 -6.04 -3.24
CA PHE A 236 4.79 -6.16 -3.94
C PHE A 236 5.99 -5.90 -3.02
N LYS A 237 5.83 -6.05 -1.71
CA LYS A 237 6.95 -5.85 -0.78
C LYS A 237 8.11 -6.78 -1.17
N ASN A 238 9.32 -6.25 -1.14
CA ASN A 238 10.56 -6.99 -1.39
C ASN A 238 10.70 -7.59 -2.81
N CYS A 239 9.96 -7.07 -3.80
CA CYS A 239 10.18 -7.39 -5.22
C CYS A 239 11.46 -6.69 -5.73
N HIS A 240 12.63 -7.18 -5.34
CA HIS A 240 13.92 -6.50 -5.54
C HIS A 240 14.23 -6.13 -6.99
N ASN A 241 13.90 -7.00 -7.96
CA ASN A 241 14.20 -6.79 -9.37
C ASN A 241 13.08 -6.07 -10.14
N LEU A 242 11.98 -5.67 -9.47
CA LEU A 242 10.86 -5.02 -10.12
C LEU A 242 11.25 -3.61 -10.57
N GLU A 243 11.49 -3.44 -11.87
CA GLU A 243 11.92 -2.17 -12.49
C GLU A 243 10.75 -1.33 -12.98
N ARG A 244 9.70 -1.98 -13.49
CA ARG A 244 8.55 -1.31 -14.13
C ARG A 244 7.23 -1.86 -13.63
N VAL A 245 6.32 -0.94 -13.30
CA VAL A 245 4.94 -1.24 -12.96
C VAL A 245 4.04 -0.34 -13.79
N LYS A 246 3.18 -0.94 -14.62
CA LYS A 246 2.18 -0.20 -15.38
C LYS A 246 0.84 -0.26 -14.66
N PHE A 247 0.46 0.86 -14.06
CA PHE A 247 -0.80 0.98 -13.33
C PHE A 247 -1.99 1.24 -14.28
N PRO A 248 -3.16 0.62 -14.03
CA PRO A 248 -4.35 0.84 -14.84
C PRO A 248 -5.05 2.14 -14.45
N LYS A 249 -5.75 2.78 -15.39
CA LYS A 249 -6.52 4.00 -15.10
C LYS A 249 -7.60 3.80 -14.01
N SER A 250 -8.07 2.57 -13.82
CA SER A 250 -9.06 2.18 -12.80
C SER A 250 -8.52 2.13 -11.38
N LEU A 251 -7.20 2.20 -11.19
CA LEU A 251 -6.59 2.06 -9.87
C LEU A 251 -7.11 3.15 -8.93
N ASN A 252 -7.64 2.72 -7.81
CA ASN A 252 -8.23 3.57 -6.80
C ASN A 252 -7.39 3.66 -5.53
N SER A 253 -6.79 2.54 -5.10
CA SER A 253 -6.03 2.49 -3.84
C SER A 253 -4.84 1.55 -3.88
N ILE A 254 -3.79 1.94 -3.15
CA ILE A 254 -2.63 1.10 -2.84
C ILE A 254 -2.50 1.02 -1.32
N GLY A 255 -2.42 -0.21 -0.81
CA GLY A 255 -2.31 -0.51 0.62
C GLY A 255 -0.95 -0.15 1.22
N ASP A 256 -0.85 -0.33 2.54
CA ASP A 256 0.34 -0.01 3.32
C ASP A 256 1.55 -0.81 2.82
N SER A 257 2.70 -0.13 2.65
CA SER A 257 3.93 -0.77 2.17
C SER A 257 3.80 -1.56 0.85
N GLY A 258 2.82 -1.22 0.00
CA GLY A 258 2.47 -1.98 -1.21
C GLY A 258 3.64 -2.28 -2.14
N PHE A 259 4.62 -1.40 -2.26
CA PHE A 259 5.85 -1.53 -3.07
C PHE A 259 7.12 -1.32 -2.23
N ARG A 260 7.05 -1.53 -0.91
CA ARG A 260 8.19 -1.33 -0.01
C ARG A 260 9.38 -2.23 -0.40
N ILE A 261 10.60 -1.70 -0.38
CA ILE A 261 11.84 -2.41 -0.72
C ILE A 261 11.85 -2.93 -2.19
N CYS A 262 11.12 -2.31 -3.11
CA CYS A 262 11.31 -2.55 -4.55
C CYS A 262 12.61 -1.86 -5.03
N LYS A 263 13.76 -2.49 -4.76
CA LYS A 263 15.09 -1.87 -4.93
C LYS A 263 15.41 -1.42 -6.35
N SER A 264 14.85 -2.07 -7.38
CA SER A 264 15.11 -1.73 -8.79
C SER A 264 14.07 -0.80 -9.42
N LEU A 265 13.02 -0.42 -8.69
CA LEU A 265 11.94 0.40 -9.23
C LEU A 265 12.45 1.83 -9.49
N LYS A 266 12.38 2.30 -10.75
CA LYS A 266 12.99 3.59 -11.17
C LYS A 266 12.00 4.75 -11.24
N GLU A 267 10.83 4.50 -11.80
CA GLU A 267 9.79 5.52 -12.01
C GLU A 267 8.43 4.97 -11.60
N VAL A 268 7.65 5.80 -10.91
CA VAL A 268 6.27 5.51 -10.54
C VAL A 268 5.38 6.65 -11.05
N ILE A 269 4.42 6.32 -11.91
CA ILE A 269 3.40 7.28 -12.38
C ILE A 269 2.04 6.75 -11.95
N LEU A 270 1.43 7.40 -10.96
CA LEU A 270 0.12 6.99 -10.47
C LEU A 270 -0.99 7.62 -11.32
N PRO A 271 -2.03 6.85 -11.69
CA PRO A 271 -3.10 7.32 -12.58
C PRO A 271 -4.06 8.27 -11.86
N HIS A 272 -4.64 9.22 -12.59
CA HIS A 272 -5.58 10.28 -12.13
C HIS A 272 -6.81 9.80 -11.32
N GLY A 273 -7.11 8.49 -11.30
CA GLY A 273 -8.16 7.90 -10.46
C GLY A 273 -7.72 7.47 -9.05
N THR A 274 -6.43 7.53 -8.74
CA THR A 274 -5.86 7.03 -7.48
C THR A 274 -6.25 7.95 -6.32
N LYS A 275 -7.10 7.48 -5.41
CA LYS A 275 -7.60 8.27 -4.28
C LYS A 275 -6.78 8.09 -3.00
N THR A 276 -6.30 6.87 -2.78
CA THR A 276 -5.67 6.49 -1.51
C THR A 276 -4.32 5.85 -1.75
N ILE A 277 -3.29 6.47 -1.14
CA ILE A 277 -1.94 5.93 -1.04
C ILE A 277 -1.57 6.03 0.44
N ILE A 278 -1.14 4.92 1.03
CA ILE A 278 -0.89 4.84 2.47
C ILE A 278 0.60 5.10 2.75
N ALA A 279 0.91 5.51 3.98
CA ALA A 279 2.29 5.63 4.44
C ALA A 279 3.07 4.33 4.17
N GLY A 280 4.33 4.49 3.79
CA GLY A 280 5.22 3.38 3.50
C GLY A 280 5.13 2.77 2.10
N THR A 281 4.17 3.18 1.26
CA THR A 281 3.88 2.51 -0.03
C THR A 281 5.13 2.25 -0.87
N PHE A 282 6.05 3.21 -0.99
CA PHE A 282 7.30 3.10 -1.77
C PHE A 282 8.54 3.28 -0.88
N ASN A 283 8.47 2.94 0.42
CA ASN A 283 9.63 3.06 1.29
C ASN A 283 10.77 2.15 0.85
N ASP A 284 12.00 2.59 1.12
CA ASP A 284 13.23 1.83 0.90
C ASP A 284 13.42 1.38 -0.57
N CYS A 285 12.87 2.13 -1.55
CA CYS A 285 13.07 1.89 -2.98
C CYS A 285 14.33 2.60 -3.46
N ASP A 286 15.48 1.92 -3.35
CA ASP A 286 16.80 2.55 -3.50
C ASP A 286 17.02 3.23 -4.85
N ASN A 287 16.53 2.65 -5.96
CA ASN A 287 16.68 3.22 -7.30
C ASN A 287 15.49 4.07 -7.77
N LEU A 288 14.53 4.39 -6.90
CA LEU A 288 13.40 5.22 -7.29
C LEU A 288 13.89 6.65 -7.52
N GLU A 289 13.90 7.09 -8.78
CA GLU A 289 14.35 8.42 -9.17
C GLU A 289 13.19 9.40 -9.28
N LYS A 290 12.02 8.93 -9.72
CA LYS A 290 10.86 9.77 -9.97
C LYS A 290 9.54 9.15 -9.53
N ILE A 291 8.69 9.94 -8.89
CA ILE A 291 7.31 9.59 -8.58
C ILE A 291 6.35 10.71 -8.94
N VAL A 292 5.21 10.37 -9.56
CA VAL A 292 4.14 11.31 -9.92
C VAL A 292 2.86 10.91 -9.21
N ILE A 293 2.36 11.81 -8.36
CA ILE A 293 1.14 11.68 -7.57
C ILE A 293 0.03 12.57 -8.18
N PRO A 294 -1.14 12.01 -8.51
CA PRO A 294 -2.26 12.75 -9.11
C PRO A 294 -3.04 13.57 -8.09
N ASP A 295 -3.84 14.53 -8.56
CA ASP A 295 -4.68 15.43 -7.74
C ASP A 295 -5.87 14.77 -7.06
N SER A 296 -6.19 13.55 -7.49
CA SER A 296 -7.15 12.68 -6.82
C SER A 296 -6.68 12.22 -5.44
N VAL A 297 -5.37 12.26 -5.16
CA VAL A 297 -4.82 11.90 -3.85
C VAL A 297 -4.92 13.09 -2.92
N LYS A 298 -5.77 13.00 -1.90
CA LYS A 298 -6.00 14.13 -0.98
C LYS A 298 -4.92 14.29 0.09
N PHE A 299 -4.21 13.21 0.41
CA PHE A 299 -3.23 13.17 1.48
C PHE A 299 -2.05 12.28 1.08
N VAL A 300 -0.83 12.80 1.24
CA VAL A 300 0.41 12.04 1.04
C VAL A 300 1.18 12.03 2.36
N GLY A 301 1.24 10.87 3.02
CA GLY A 301 2.06 10.66 4.21
C GLY A 301 3.54 10.41 3.86
N TYR A 302 4.26 9.70 4.73
CA TYR A 302 5.63 9.24 4.49
C TYR A 302 5.65 8.07 3.49
N ILE A 303 5.44 8.34 2.20
CA ILE A 303 5.29 7.30 1.17
C ILE A 303 6.60 6.86 0.51
N VAL A 304 7.68 7.65 0.62
CA VAL A 304 8.98 7.43 -0.04
C VAL A 304 10.16 7.57 0.95
N SER A 305 9.96 7.18 2.21
CA SER A 305 11.04 7.20 3.21
C SER A 305 12.14 6.21 2.82
N GLY A 306 13.41 6.56 3.01
CA GLY A 306 14.53 5.67 2.68
C GLY A 306 14.79 5.47 1.18
N CYS A 307 14.38 6.43 0.32
CA CYS A 307 14.67 6.41 -1.13
C CYS A 307 15.85 7.35 -1.47
N PRO A 308 17.12 6.90 -1.36
CA PRO A 308 18.29 7.76 -1.50
C PRO A 308 18.47 8.38 -2.90
N ASN A 309 18.01 7.72 -3.97
CA ASN A 309 18.15 8.20 -5.34
C ASN A 309 16.94 9.02 -5.84
N LEU A 310 15.97 9.34 -4.97
CA LEU A 310 14.81 10.12 -5.36
C LEU A 310 15.20 11.55 -5.73
N LYS A 311 15.09 11.86 -7.02
CA LYS A 311 15.38 13.18 -7.60
C LYS A 311 14.13 14.02 -7.76
N THR A 312 12.98 13.39 -8.02
CA THR A 312 11.77 14.13 -8.41
C THR A 312 10.51 13.48 -7.85
N MET A 313 9.80 14.17 -6.97
CA MET A 313 8.44 13.80 -6.59
C MET A 313 7.47 14.89 -7.00
N ILE A 314 6.61 14.63 -8.00
CA ILE A 314 5.58 15.57 -8.46
C ILE A 314 4.26 15.25 -7.76
N CYS A 315 3.73 16.20 -6.99
CA CYS A 315 2.39 16.10 -6.41
C CYS A 315 1.46 17.13 -7.02
N HIS A 316 0.31 16.72 -7.55
CA HIS A 316 -0.75 17.63 -7.99
C HIS A 316 -1.79 17.79 -6.88
N GLY A 317 -2.18 19.00 -6.48
CA GLY A 317 -3.38 19.23 -5.65
C GLY A 317 -3.46 18.50 -4.29
N VAL A 318 -2.32 18.05 -3.74
CA VAL A 318 -2.29 17.23 -2.51
C VAL A 318 -1.95 18.07 -1.28
N ASN A 319 -2.66 17.83 -0.17
CA ASN A 319 -2.24 18.31 1.14
C ASN A 319 -1.12 17.42 1.69
N VAL A 320 0.10 17.97 1.76
CA VAL A 320 1.25 17.32 2.38
C VAL A 320 1.27 17.70 3.88
N PRO A 321 1.30 16.74 4.83
CA PRO A 321 1.15 16.97 6.26
C PRO A 321 2.25 17.81 6.92
N MET A 322 3.29 18.24 6.19
CA MET A 322 4.46 18.88 6.78
C MET A 322 4.32 20.40 7.02
N GLN A 323 3.13 21.00 6.80
CA GLN A 323 2.79 22.30 7.35
C GLN A 323 1.38 22.32 7.92
N ASN A 324 1.27 22.63 9.21
CA ASN A 324 0.05 23.15 9.83
C ASN A 324 -0.29 24.52 9.20
N ASN A 325 -0.76 24.54 7.95
CA ASN A 325 -1.27 25.75 7.33
C ASN A 325 -2.55 25.42 6.52
N PRO A 326 -3.74 25.58 7.13
CA PRO A 326 -5.01 25.10 6.57
C PRO A 326 -5.52 25.87 5.34
N ASN A 327 -4.75 26.79 4.74
CA ASN A 327 -5.24 27.76 3.76
C ASN A 327 -4.55 27.77 2.37
N LYS A 328 -3.88 26.70 1.91
CA LYS A 328 -3.34 26.64 0.52
C LYS A 328 -3.66 25.32 -0.19
N SER A 329 -4.78 25.28 -0.88
CA SER A 329 -5.42 24.09 -1.47
C SER A 329 -4.93 23.65 -2.86
N SER A 330 -3.76 24.08 -3.33
CA SER A 330 -3.30 23.72 -4.69
C SER A 330 -1.83 24.10 -4.90
N CYS A 331 -0.91 23.20 -4.57
CA CYS A 331 0.52 23.38 -4.87
C CYS A 331 1.05 22.16 -5.63
N LEU A 332 1.79 22.43 -6.72
CA LEU A 332 2.70 21.48 -7.35
C LEU A 332 3.94 21.38 -6.45
N TYR A 333 4.19 20.23 -5.83
CA TYR A 333 5.43 20.00 -5.07
C TYR A 333 6.40 19.21 -5.94
N MET A 334 7.67 19.61 -5.96
CA MET A 334 8.80 18.83 -6.45
C MET A 334 9.79 18.65 -5.30
N ILE A 335 9.97 17.41 -4.82
CA ILE A 335 11.06 17.11 -3.87
C ILE A 335 12.28 16.72 -4.69
N VAL A 336 13.36 17.50 -4.58
CA VAL A 336 14.67 17.21 -5.13
C VAL A 336 15.68 17.13 -3.97
N HIS A 337 16.40 16.00 -3.86
CA HIS A 337 17.55 15.81 -2.96
C HIS A 337 17.31 15.96 -1.44
N GLY A 338 16.12 15.63 -0.92
CA GLY A 338 15.92 15.49 0.53
C GLY A 338 16.16 16.77 1.35
N LYS A 339 16.37 17.92 0.71
CA LYS A 339 16.31 19.24 1.31
C LYS A 339 14.95 19.84 0.97
N TYR A 340 14.10 19.88 1.98
CA TYR A 340 12.91 20.71 1.97
C TYR A 340 13.41 22.16 2.01
N GLU A 341 12.91 23.03 1.13
CA GLU A 341 13.22 24.47 1.02
C GLU A 341 14.17 24.90 -0.11
N GLU A 342 13.87 24.56 -1.36
CA GLU A 342 14.22 25.49 -2.46
C GLU A 342 12.96 25.88 -3.23
N LYS A 343 12.83 27.19 -3.51
CA LYS A 343 11.92 27.66 -4.56
C LYS A 343 12.33 26.90 -5.82
N ILE A 344 11.40 26.15 -6.39
CA ILE A 344 11.62 25.51 -7.68
C ILE A 344 12.04 26.61 -8.63
N ASP A 345 13.19 26.42 -9.26
CA ASP A 345 13.64 27.26 -10.36
C ASP A 345 12.45 27.42 -11.34
N PRO A 346 12.01 28.65 -11.61
CA PRO A 346 10.81 28.90 -12.40
C PRO A 346 10.85 28.22 -13.77
N GLU A 347 12.03 28.08 -14.37
CA GLU A 347 12.25 27.42 -15.65
C GLU A 347 11.93 25.92 -15.54
N ILE A 348 12.47 25.26 -14.51
CA ILE A 348 12.20 23.83 -14.25
C ILE A 348 10.71 23.58 -13.95
N LYS A 349 10.07 24.48 -13.19
CA LYS A 349 8.63 24.39 -12.90
C LYS A 349 7.80 24.46 -14.18
N TYR A 350 8.19 25.34 -15.11
CA TYR A 350 7.51 25.53 -16.37
C TYR A 350 7.71 24.35 -17.33
N ASP A 351 8.94 23.84 -17.47
CA ASP A 351 9.24 22.71 -18.35
C ASP A 351 8.40 21.48 -18.02
N ILE A 352 8.22 21.20 -16.72
CA ILE A 352 7.39 20.08 -16.26
C ILE A 352 5.92 20.30 -16.56
N LEU A 353 5.40 21.50 -16.29
CA LEU A 353 4.01 21.85 -16.61
C LEU A 353 3.76 21.81 -18.12
N TYR A 354 4.72 22.21 -18.93
CA TYR A 354 4.63 22.18 -20.37
C TYR A 354 4.66 20.76 -20.94
N GLN A 355 5.55 19.88 -20.45
CA GLN A 355 5.53 18.46 -20.81
C GLN A 355 4.20 17.78 -20.44
N LEU A 356 3.59 18.19 -19.32
CA LEU A 356 2.27 17.72 -18.92
C LEU A 356 1.16 18.25 -19.84
N TYR A 357 1.22 19.52 -20.25
CA TYR A 357 0.29 20.10 -21.22
C TYR A 357 0.36 19.40 -22.58
N GLN A 358 1.56 19.10 -23.08
CA GLN A 358 1.72 18.36 -24.34
C GLN A 358 1.02 16.99 -24.32
N LYS A 359 0.99 16.32 -23.16
CA LYS A 359 0.32 15.03 -22.98
C LYS A 359 -1.19 15.17 -22.75
N HIS A 360 -1.64 16.33 -22.25
CA HIS A 360 -3.02 16.60 -21.85
C HIS A 360 -3.47 18.02 -22.25
N PRO A 361 -3.53 18.35 -23.56
CA PRO A 361 -3.71 19.74 -24.03
C PRO A 361 -5.11 20.32 -23.74
N ASN A 362 -6.08 19.47 -23.40
CA ASN A 362 -7.46 19.89 -23.09
C ASN A 362 -7.73 20.03 -21.58
N ASP A 363 -6.72 19.84 -20.73
CA ASP A 363 -6.87 20.01 -19.28
C ASP A 363 -6.70 21.49 -18.91
N THR A 364 -7.83 22.14 -18.61
CA THR A 364 -7.88 23.58 -18.31
C THR A 364 -7.12 23.95 -17.03
N LYS A 365 -6.90 23.00 -16.10
CA LYS A 365 -6.08 23.26 -14.90
C LYS A 365 -4.60 23.25 -15.23
N ILE A 366 -4.16 22.31 -16.07
CA ILE A 366 -2.77 22.24 -16.53
C ILE A 366 -2.46 23.48 -17.38
N GLU A 367 -3.36 23.85 -18.29
CA GLU A 367 -3.24 25.06 -19.10
C GLU A 367 -3.11 26.31 -18.22
N HIS A 368 -3.97 26.45 -17.19
CA HIS A 368 -3.89 27.56 -16.24
C HIS A 368 -2.58 27.57 -15.44
N ALA A 369 -2.11 26.40 -15.00
CA ALA A 369 -0.85 26.25 -14.28
C ALA A 369 0.35 26.63 -15.15
N VAL A 370 0.38 26.21 -16.42
CA VAL A 370 1.42 26.59 -17.39
C VAL A 370 1.41 28.11 -17.62
N LYS A 371 0.24 28.72 -17.83
CA LYS A 371 0.09 30.17 -17.98
C LYS A 371 0.61 30.95 -16.77
N SER A 372 0.24 30.52 -15.57
CA SER A 372 0.71 31.15 -14.33
C SER A 372 2.23 30.99 -14.13
N ALA A 373 2.79 29.82 -14.45
CA ALA A 373 4.23 29.60 -14.37
C ALA A 373 5.01 30.44 -15.40
N PHE A 374 4.49 30.57 -16.62
CA PHE A 374 5.07 31.43 -17.66
C PHE A 374 5.17 32.90 -17.18
N VAL A 375 4.06 33.46 -16.67
CA VAL A 375 4.04 34.83 -16.12
C VAL A 375 5.09 35.01 -15.03
N GLN A 376 5.21 34.04 -14.13
CA GLN A 376 6.16 34.11 -13.04
C GLN A 376 7.62 34.11 -13.53
N ILE A 377 7.96 33.28 -14.52
CA ILE A 377 9.30 33.31 -15.14
C ILE A 377 9.59 34.69 -15.72
N ILE A 378 8.67 35.23 -16.52
CA ILE A 378 8.89 36.53 -17.17
C ILE A 378 9.08 37.62 -16.13
N LYS A 379 8.31 37.62 -15.04
CA LYS A 379 8.49 38.56 -13.93
C LYS A 379 9.88 38.44 -13.28
N GLU A 380 10.36 37.23 -13.05
CA GLU A 380 11.68 37.02 -12.44
C GLU A 380 12.82 37.44 -13.39
N LEU A 381 12.72 37.12 -14.68
CA LEU A 381 13.65 37.60 -15.71
C LEU A 381 13.60 39.13 -15.85
N THR A 382 12.42 39.73 -15.66
CA THR A 382 12.22 41.19 -15.68
C THR A 382 12.92 41.87 -14.53
N THR A 383 12.76 41.37 -13.30
CA THR A 383 13.49 41.85 -12.12
C THR A 383 15.00 41.66 -12.30
N ALA A 384 15.44 40.58 -12.96
CA ALA A 384 16.84 40.34 -13.31
C ALA A 384 17.35 41.15 -14.52
N LYS A 385 16.46 41.89 -15.21
CA LYS A 385 16.75 42.65 -16.45
C LYS A 385 17.40 41.80 -17.55
N ASN A 386 16.99 40.54 -17.67
CA ASN A 386 17.53 39.59 -18.64
C ASN A 386 16.64 39.52 -19.89
N MET A 387 16.86 40.45 -20.82
CA MET A 387 16.06 40.59 -22.04
C MET A 387 16.20 39.39 -23.00
N ASP A 388 17.43 38.86 -23.17
CA ASP A 388 17.71 37.75 -24.09
C ASP A 388 16.85 36.51 -23.77
N LEU A 389 16.74 36.17 -22.48
CA LEU A 389 15.90 35.04 -22.06
C LEU A 389 14.41 35.35 -22.23
N VAL A 390 13.96 36.58 -21.96
CA VAL A 390 12.55 36.96 -22.18
C VAL A 390 12.16 36.74 -23.64
N GLU A 391 12.97 37.18 -24.61
CA GLU A 391 12.70 36.94 -26.03
C GLU A 391 12.69 35.44 -26.37
N GLN A 392 13.63 34.67 -25.83
CA GLN A 392 13.69 33.22 -26.05
C GLN A 392 12.41 32.50 -25.59
N TYR A 393 11.86 32.87 -24.43
CA TYR A 393 10.62 32.31 -23.90
C TYR A 393 9.41 32.70 -24.76
N PHE A 394 9.33 33.95 -25.21
CA PHE A 394 8.24 34.41 -26.08
C PHE A 394 8.27 33.75 -27.47
N ASN A 395 9.45 33.56 -28.05
CA ASN A 395 9.63 32.87 -29.33
C ASN A 395 9.23 31.39 -29.27
N SER A 396 9.45 30.74 -28.13
CA SER A 396 9.18 29.32 -27.95
C SER A 396 7.74 29.02 -27.53
N PHE A 397 7.05 29.97 -26.87
CA PHE A 397 5.83 29.68 -26.11
C PHE A 397 4.70 30.71 -26.21
N SER A 398 4.66 31.46 -27.32
CA SER A 398 3.66 32.50 -27.65
C SER A 398 2.18 32.14 -27.45
N HIS A 399 1.84 30.85 -27.51
CA HIS A 399 0.47 30.32 -27.42
C HIS A 399 -0.18 30.43 -26.03
N PHE A 400 0.59 30.67 -24.96
CA PHE A 400 0.04 30.87 -23.60
C PHE A 400 -0.15 32.33 -23.22
N VAL A 401 0.26 33.27 -24.07
CA VAL A 401 0.13 34.70 -23.80
C VAL A 401 -1.31 35.15 -24.08
N THR A 402 -1.92 35.82 -23.11
CA THR A 402 -3.29 36.37 -23.17
C THR A 402 -3.25 37.86 -22.89
N ALA A 403 -4.33 38.58 -23.22
CA ALA A 403 -4.44 40.01 -22.92
C ALA A 403 -4.30 40.30 -21.41
N GLU A 404 -4.85 39.43 -20.57
CA GLU A 404 -4.81 39.57 -19.10
C GLU A 404 -3.39 39.35 -18.56
N ASN A 405 -2.70 38.30 -19.02
CA ASN A 405 -1.42 37.94 -18.44
C ASN A 405 -0.26 38.81 -18.96
N ILE A 406 -0.33 39.34 -20.18
CA ILE A 406 0.68 40.27 -20.69
C ILE A 406 0.62 41.62 -19.99
N ASP A 407 -0.58 42.08 -19.63
CA ASP A 407 -0.75 43.32 -18.87
C ASP A 407 -0.12 43.20 -17.49
N GLU A 408 -0.30 42.04 -16.84
CA GLU A 408 0.36 41.73 -15.58
C GLU A 408 1.89 41.79 -15.68
N MET A 409 2.48 41.29 -16.78
CA MET A 409 3.92 41.35 -17.02
C MET A 409 4.40 42.79 -17.33
N ILE A 410 3.63 43.56 -18.09
CA ILE A 410 3.94 44.97 -18.41
C ILE A 410 3.95 45.82 -17.14
N PHE A 411 2.94 45.68 -16.27
CA PHE A 411 2.89 46.42 -15.00
C PHE A 411 4.10 46.10 -14.13
N HIS A 412 4.49 44.82 -14.04
CA HIS A 412 5.69 44.41 -13.30
C HIS A 412 6.97 45.01 -13.90
N ALA A 413 7.10 45.08 -15.23
CA ALA A 413 8.24 45.72 -15.88
C ALA A 413 8.34 47.23 -15.61
N ILE A 414 7.19 47.90 -15.47
CA ILE A 414 7.13 49.31 -15.06
C ILE A 414 7.61 49.46 -13.61
N ASP A 415 7.11 48.63 -12.69
CA ASP A 415 7.47 48.66 -11.27
C ASP A 415 8.98 48.41 -11.05
N GLU A 416 9.56 47.48 -11.82
CA GLU A 416 10.99 47.13 -11.77
C GLU A 416 11.90 48.07 -12.59
N GLN A 417 11.32 49.08 -13.26
CA GLN A 417 12.04 50.01 -14.15
C GLN A 417 12.87 49.27 -15.23
N ALA A 418 12.29 48.23 -15.80
CA ALA A 418 12.87 47.40 -16.86
C ALA A 418 12.38 47.87 -18.25
N TYR A 419 12.84 49.05 -18.68
CA TYR A 419 12.33 49.73 -19.88
C TYR A 419 12.41 48.91 -21.17
N GLU A 420 13.49 48.16 -21.39
CA GLU A 420 13.66 47.34 -22.59
C GLU A 420 12.61 46.22 -22.68
N ILE A 421 12.42 45.50 -21.57
CA ILE A 421 11.42 44.44 -21.45
C ILE A 421 10.00 45.02 -21.52
N GLN A 422 9.75 46.18 -20.91
CA GLN A 422 8.46 46.88 -21.01
C GLN A 422 8.11 47.20 -22.47
N VAL A 423 9.06 47.74 -23.24
CA VAL A 423 8.86 48.07 -24.66
C VAL A 423 8.57 46.80 -25.45
N PHE A 424 9.34 45.73 -25.23
CA PHE A 424 9.12 44.44 -25.88
C PHE A 424 7.71 43.88 -25.60
N LEU A 425 7.30 43.80 -24.33
CA LEU A 425 5.98 43.29 -23.95
C LEU A 425 4.84 44.16 -24.53
N THR A 426 5.02 45.48 -24.57
CA THR A 426 4.04 46.42 -25.14
C THR A 426 3.89 46.23 -26.64
N ASN A 427 5.01 46.08 -27.36
CA ASN A 427 5.01 45.82 -28.80
C ASN A 427 4.40 44.44 -29.10
N TYR A 428 4.77 43.42 -28.33
CA TYR A 428 4.20 42.08 -28.47
C TYR A 428 2.67 42.09 -28.27
N LYS A 429 2.17 42.80 -27.25
CA LYS A 429 0.73 42.97 -27.03
C LYS A 429 0.05 43.62 -28.24
N TYR A 430 0.66 44.66 -28.80
CA TYR A 430 0.13 45.39 -29.96
C TYR A 430 0.07 44.51 -31.22
N GLU A 431 1.15 43.77 -31.50
CA GLU A 431 1.31 42.98 -32.72
C GLU A 431 0.48 41.69 -32.72
N TYR A 432 0.40 40.98 -31.59
CA TYR A 432 -0.10 39.59 -31.57
C TYR A 432 -1.41 39.38 -30.81
N ILE A 433 -1.80 40.30 -29.90
CA ILE A 433 -2.98 40.13 -29.04
C ILE A 433 -4.10 41.13 -29.38
N GLY A 434 -3.72 42.30 -29.89
CA GLY A 434 -4.65 43.36 -30.30
C GLY A 434 -4.90 44.39 -29.21
N PHE A 435 -4.79 45.67 -29.57
CA PHE A 435 -4.98 46.80 -28.66
C PHE A 435 -6.47 47.15 -28.54
N LYS A 436 -6.99 47.21 -27.32
CA LYS A 436 -8.10 48.13 -27.00
C LYS A 436 -7.48 49.27 -26.20
N GLU A 437 -7.61 50.50 -26.71
CA GLU A 437 -7.17 51.68 -25.98
C GLU A 437 -7.74 51.64 -24.55
N PRO A 438 -6.90 51.76 -23.50
CA PRO A 438 -7.39 52.08 -22.18
C PRO A 438 -8.11 53.42 -22.28
N ASP A 439 -9.33 53.51 -21.76
CA ASP A 439 -10.14 54.72 -21.76
C ASP A 439 -9.54 55.73 -20.75
N TRP A 440 -8.40 56.35 -21.09
CA TRP A 440 -7.81 57.43 -20.29
C TRP A 440 -8.59 58.71 -20.57
N LYS A 441 -9.71 58.90 -19.86
CA LYS A 441 -10.28 60.25 -19.70
C LYS A 441 -9.42 61.02 -18.70
N LEU A 442 -8.52 61.83 -19.24
CA LEU A 442 -7.84 62.93 -18.55
C LEU A 442 -8.82 64.09 -18.33
#